data_AF-A0A3R7KKU6-F1
#
_entry.id   AF-A0A3R7KKU6-F1
#
_cell.length_a   1.000
_cell.length_b   1.000
_cell.length_c   1.000
_cell.angle_alpha   90.00
_cell.angle_beta   90.00
_cell.angle_gamma   90.00
#
_symmetry.space_group_name_H-M   'P 1'
#
loop_
_entity.id
_entity.type
_entity.pdbx_description
1 polymer ?
#
loop_
_entity_poly.entity_id
_entity_poly.type
_entity_poly.pdbx_seq_one_letter_code
_entity_poly.pdbx_strand_id
1 'polypeptide(L)'
;MAALRSFGLSVVAPRPAVELASDEYAALREEVARRRNCKGAVMYGYGGAGVVVRMWRLRSHAFAMERAAQEAIVTHRLSGAALRARLAKRLAGLPRDVRRCLGDWEATRLDCLVRFAAWLRVTGRQPAQTDLGGLRDLRRRWIALQDECARCVAADAHVRARVARYEPPDGEAATDEPDVIVCAGPQGCGKSTFSRTLFALLRQAGLSPCWVNQDEVGGRRQFLDALRRARHAGHTHLIVDKMNLDAAARDDYAALGPKTLAVAWSHPGGTEALVAVCFERVCRRGSAHRTFRADGGGRGGMRNILRGCAARYRPPTEGPFVEVNVADDTATTVRRVWEELSAHGTSDLPEIAALDMAAAIGVANAYESFLRLFPRPVEYAAIQIASPERLLALVPPAMLDGKEVQAAFHVTTLFVGRGGCRDPVLLQRLVELRGTPIQLTLTCVVSDARGTAIAVRNEGEFPCQNAHPHITVANAQGVPAAYSNELLDDARADDPSRTVARLPAGTCVCGTFDFVFR
;
A
#
# COMPACT_ATOMS: atom_id res chain seq x y z
N MET A 1 -39.44 24.21 4.70
CA MET A 1 -39.49 24.05 3.21
C MET A 1 -38.98 25.29 2.48
N ALA A 2 -39.55 26.49 2.72
CA ALA A 2 -39.10 27.75 2.08
C ALA A 2 -37.63 28.08 2.35
N ALA A 3 -37.16 27.93 3.60
CA ALA A 3 -35.77 28.16 4.00
C ALA A 3 -34.75 27.17 3.39
N LEU A 4 -35.18 26.00 2.89
CA LEU A 4 -34.28 25.05 2.21
C LEU A 4 -34.16 25.36 0.72
N ARG A 5 -35.25 25.86 0.11
CA ARG A 5 -35.25 26.34 -1.28
C ARG A 5 -34.36 27.58 -1.45
N SER A 6 -34.27 28.44 -0.43
CA SER A 6 -33.38 29.62 -0.45
C SER A 6 -31.88 29.26 -0.46
N PHE A 7 -31.50 28.03 -0.13
CA PHE A 7 -30.13 27.51 -0.30
C PHE A 7 -29.91 26.81 -1.65
N GLY A 8 -30.86 26.88 -2.59
CA GLY A 8 -30.77 26.20 -3.88
C GLY A 8 -30.90 24.67 -3.79
N LEU A 9 -31.30 24.13 -2.63
CA LEU A 9 -31.50 22.70 -2.44
C LEU A 9 -32.84 22.29 -3.04
N SER A 10 -32.82 21.25 -3.88
CA SER A 10 -34.02 20.61 -4.39
C SER A 10 -34.79 19.98 -3.23
N VAL A 11 -35.90 20.62 -2.85
CA VAL A 11 -36.75 20.14 -1.77
C VAL A 11 -37.68 19.08 -2.34
N VAL A 12 -37.33 17.81 -2.11
CA VAL A 12 -38.16 16.66 -2.46
C VAL A 12 -39.33 16.60 -1.47
N ALA A 13 -40.56 16.41 -1.97
CA ALA A 13 -41.71 16.19 -1.11
C ALA A 13 -41.46 14.94 -0.25
N PRO A 14 -41.72 14.99 1.08
CA PRO A 14 -41.59 13.81 1.92
C PRO A 14 -42.54 12.73 1.39
N ARG A 15 -42.02 11.51 1.22
CA ARG A 15 -42.87 10.36 0.90
C ARG A 15 -43.82 10.08 2.06
N PRO A 16 -45.01 9.50 1.79
CA PRO A 16 -45.91 9.03 2.84
C PRO A 16 -45.16 8.16 3.86
N ALA A 17 -45.56 8.24 5.13
CA ALA A 17 -45.00 7.37 6.16
C ALA A 17 -45.35 5.92 5.81
N VAL A 18 -44.35 5.04 5.93
CA VAL A 18 -44.49 3.61 5.66
C VAL A 18 -44.23 2.87 6.96
N GLU A 19 -45.09 1.91 7.30
CA GLU A 19 -44.94 1.09 8.50
C GLU A 19 -43.68 0.21 8.40
N LEU A 20 -42.87 0.18 9.47
CA LEU A 20 -41.65 -0.61 9.48
C LEU A 20 -42.00 -2.11 9.41
N ALA A 21 -41.27 -2.87 8.59
CA ALA A 21 -41.49 -4.30 8.34
C ALA A 21 -42.79 -4.66 7.59
N SER A 22 -43.48 -3.68 7.00
CA SER A 22 -44.55 -3.91 6.02
C SER A 22 -44.01 -4.32 4.65
N ASP A 23 -44.87 -4.89 3.81
CA ASP A 23 -44.58 -5.16 2.39
C ASP A 23 -44.26 -3.88 1.62
N GLU A 24 -44.93 -2.78 1.94
CA GLU A 24 -44.63 -1.46 1.37
C GLU A 24 -43.21 -1.00 1.71
N TYR A 25 -42.75 -1.26 2.95
CA TYR A 25 -41.39 -0.96 3.35
C TYR A 25 -40.37 -1.86 2.64
N ALA A 26 -40.70 -3.13 2.42
CA ALA A 26 -39.88 -4.05 1.63
C ALA A 26 -39.77 -3.57 0.17
N ALA A 27 -40.89 -3.18 -0.46
CA ALA A 27 -40.90 -2.62 -1.81
C ALA A 27 -40.09 -1.32 -1.90
N LEU A 28 -40.21 -0.43 -0.90
CA LEU A 28 -39.40 0.79 -0.82
C LEU A 28 -37.90 0.48 -0.74
N ARG A 29 -37.51 -0.52 0.07
CA ARG A 29 -36.11 -0.96 0.17
C ARG A 29 -35.58 -1.47 -1.17
N GLU A 30 -36.36 -2.31 -1.87
CA GLU A 30 -35.97 -2.81 -3.20
C GLU A 30 -35.90 -1.69 -4.24
N GLU A 31 -36.83 -0.73 -4.21
CA GLU A 31 -36.80 0.44 -5.10
C GLU A 31 -35.53 1.26 -4.88
N VAL A 32 -35.21 1.59 -3.61
CA VAL A 32 -34.01 2.36 -3.27
C VAL A 32 -32.74 1.61 -3.66
N ALA A 33 -32.70 0.29 -3.48
CA ALA A 33 -31.58 -0.56 -3.86
C ALA A 33 -31.25 -0.51 -5.36
N ARG A 34 -32.25 -0.30 -6.22
CA ARG A 34 -32.13 -0.27 -7.70
C ARG A 34 -31.83 1.11 -8.29
N ARG A 35 -31.82 2.20 -7.50
CA ARG A 35 -31.66 3.58 -8.01
C ARG A 35 -30.24 3.87 -8.50
N ARG A 36 -30.04 4.16 -9.78
CA ARG A 36 -28.71 4.43 -10.36
C ARG A 36 -28.10 5.80 -10.03
N ASN A 37 -28.94 6.82 -9.81
CA ASN A 37 -28.49 8.22 -9.73
C ASN A 37 -28.47 8.78 -8.30
N CYS A 38 -28.60 7.92 -7.28
CA CYS A 38 -28.62 8.34 -5.89
C CYS A 38 -27.93 7.31 -5.00
N LYS A 39 -27.17 7.79 -4.01
CA LYS A 39 -26.45 6.94 -3.03
C LYS A 39 -27.41 6.03 -2.22
N GLY A 40 -28.68 6.41 -2.14
CA GLY A 40 -29.69 5.68 -1.39
C GLY A 40 -30.73 6.61 -0.78
N ALA A 41 -31.21 6.28 0.41
CA ALA A 41 -32.17 7.10 1.15
C ALA A 41 -31.79 7.18 2.64
N VAL A 42 -32.05 8.33 3.26
CA VAL A 42 -32.05 8.47 4.72
C VAL A 42 -33.46 8.25 5.21
N MET A 43 -33.63 7.35 6.17
CA MET A 43 -34.91 6.99 6.76
C MET A 43 -35.03 7.60 8.15
N TYR A 44 -36.19 8.14 8.45
CA TYR A 44 -36.56 8.70 9.74
C TYR A 44 -37.69 7.84 10.31
N GLY A 45 -37.42 7.16 11.42
CA GLY A 45 -38.39 6.35 12.14
C GLY A 45 -39.09 7.19 13.21
N TYR A 46 -40.40 7.24 13.16
CA TYR A 46 -41.24 7.97 14.10
C TYR A 46 -41.79 7.02 15.17
N GLY A 47 -41.78 7.44 16.43
CA GLY A 47 -42.51 6.74 17.50
C GLY A 47 -44.01 7.07 17.47
N GLY A 48 -44.80 6.45 18.36
CA GLY A 48 -46.25 6.68 18.44
C GLY A 48 -46.66 8.13 18.73
N ALA A 49 -45.75 8.96 19.25
CA ALA A 49 -45.94 10.39 19.48
C ALA A 49 -45.56 11.28 18.27
N GLY A 50 -45.21 10.70 17.11
CA GLY A 50 -44.82 11.46 15.91
C GLY A 50 -43.42 12.11 15.98
N VAL A 51 -42.59 11.70 16.95
CA VAL A 51 -41.20 12.18 17.10
C VAL A 51 -40.23 11.19 16.46
N VAL A 52 -39.17 11.69 15.81
CA VAL A 52 -38.10 10.85 15.26
C VAL A 52 -37.34 10.17 16.39
N VAL A 53 -37.44 8.85 16.49
CA VAL A 53 -36.74 8.02 17.50
C VAL A 53 -35.54 7.29 16.91
N ARG A 54 -35.46 7.17 15.58
CA ARG A 54 -34.37 6.47 14.90
C ARG A 54 -34.09 7.08 13.54
N MET A 55 -32.82 7.10 13.16
CA MET A 55 -32.38 7.41 11.80
C MET A 55 -31.49 6.29 11.28
N TRP A 56 -31.67 5.92 10.01
CA TRP A 56 -30.78 4.96 9.35
C TRP A 56 -30.70 5.23 7.85
N ARG A 57 -29.79 4.53 7.15
CA ARG A 57 -29.57 4.70 5.72
C ARG A 57 -29.90 3.42 4.98
N LEU A 58 -30.65 3.54 3.90
CA LEU A 58 -30.78 2.52 2.87
C LEU A 58 -29.78 2.84 1.76
N ARG A 59 -28.99 1.85 1.34
CA ARG A 59 -27.99 2.00 0.28
C ARG A 59 -28.62 1.67 -1.08
N SER A 60 -28.23 2.38 -2.12
CA SER A 60 -28.45 1.92 -3.49
C SER A 60 -27.29 1.04 -3.94
N HIS A 61 -27.59 -0.22 -4.27
CA HIS A 61 -26.60 -1.15 -4.81
C HIS A 61 -26.29 -0.83 -6.28
N ALA A 62 -27.29 -0.41 -7.07
CA ALA A 62 -27.08 -0.03 -8.46
C ALA A 62 -26.17 1.20 -8.58
N PHE A 63 -26.36 2.22 -7.72
CA PHE A 63 -25.46 3.37 -7.67
C PHE A 63 -24.03 2.96 -7.27
N ALA A 64 -23.89 2.05 -6.31
CA ALA A 64 -22.58 1.54 -5.91
C ALA A 64 -21.86 0.85 -7.08
N MET A 65 -22.59 0.10 -7.93
CA MET A 65 -22.05 -0.52 -9.14
C MET A 65 -21.69 0.51 -10.23
N GLU A 66 -22.50 1.55 -10.45
CA GLU A 66 -22.15 2.66 -11.37
C GLU A 66 -20.87 3.36 -10.91
N ARG A 67 -20.70 3.59 -9.61
CA ARG A 67 -19.48 4.18 -9.04
C ARG A 67 -18.27 3.27 -9.18
N ALA A 68 -18.45 1.97 -8.96
CA ALA A 68 -17.40 0.97 -9.18
C ALA A 68 -16.95 0.93 -10.65
N ALA A 69 -17.89 1.02 -11.60
CA ALA A 69 -17.56 1.10 -13.02
C ALA A 69 -16.86 2.40 -13.39
N GLN A 70 -17.33 3.54 -12.85
CA GLN A 70 -16.65 4.82 -13.04
C GLN A 70 -15.21 4.79 -12.54
N GLU A 71 -14.96 4.13 -11.41
CA GLU A 71 -13.62 3.96 -10.88
C GLU A 71 -12.76 3.00 -11.73
N ALA A 72 -13.29 1.86 -12.13
CA ALA A 72 -12.64 0.93 -13.05
C ALA A 72 -12.21 1.62 -14.37
N ILE A 73 -13.10 2.43 -14.93
CA ILE A 73 -12.87 3.12 -16.20
C ILE A 73 -11.91 4.30 -16.01
N VAL A 74 -12.18 5.19 -15.05
CA VAL A 74 -11.41 6.44 -14.94
C VAL A 74 -10.12 6.26 -14.15
N THR A 75 -10.19 5.61 -12.98
CA THR A 75 -9.05 5.42 -12.08
C THR A 75 -8.12 4.32 -12.59
N HIS A 76 -8.68 3.14 -12.85
CA HIS A 76 -7.91 1.96 -13.23
C HIS A 76 -7.71 1.82 -14.74
N ARG A 77 -8.32 2.72 -15.52
CA ARG A 77 -8.18 2.80 -16.98
C ARG A 77 -8.56 1.51 -17.70
N LEU A 78 -9.39 0.69 -17.08
CA LEU A 78 -9.83 -0.59 -17.63
C LEU A 78 -10.82 -0.35 -18.77
N SER A 79 -10.73 -1.20 -19.79
CA SER A 79 -11.64 -1.25 -20.93
C SER A 79 -11.70 -2.68 -21.49
N GLY A 80 -12.59 -2.93 -22.45
CA GLY A 80 -12.69 -4.23 -23.12
C GLY A 80 -12.97 -5.41 -22.17
N ALA A 81 -12.34 -6.55 -22.45
CA ALA A 81 -12.47 -7.78 -21.67
C ALA A 81 -12.07 -7.62 -20.20
N ALA A 82 -11.00 -6.87 -19.91
CA ALA A 82 -10.50 -6.66 -18.54
C ALA A 82 -11.52 -5.93 -17.65
N LEU A 83 -12.15 -4.88 -18.18
CA LEU A 83 -13.22 -4.16 -17.48
C LEU A 83 -14.44 -5.05 -17.24
N ARG A 84 -14.85 -5.82 -18.27
CA ARG A 84 -15.97 -6.76 -18.17
C ARG A 84 -15.72 -7.79 -17.07
N ALA A 85 -14.54 -8.42 -17.08
CA ALA A 85 -14.15 -9.39 -16.06
C ALA A 85 -14.13 -8.79 -14.65
N ARG A 86 -13.59 -7.56 -14.48
CA ARG A 86 -13.55 -6.87 -13.19
C ARG A 86 -14.95 -6.62 -12.63
N LEU A 87 -15.87 -6.14 -13.46
CA LEU A 87 -17.25 -5.85 -13.02
C LEU A 87 -18.06 -7.12 -12.77
N ALA A 88 -17.92 -8.14 -13.62
CA ALA A 88 -18.57 -9.43 -13.45
C ALA A 88 -18.09 -10.12 -12.16
N LYS A 89 -16.78 -10.12 -11.90
CA LYS A 89 -16.21 -10.65 -10.65
C LYS A 89 -16.75 -9.90 -9.43
N ARG A 90 -16.82 -8.57 -9.50
CA ARG A 90 -17.39 -7.75 -8.42
C ARG A 90 -18.86 -8.12 -8.17
N LEU A 91 -19.66 -8.30 -9.21
CA LEU A 91 -21.05 -8.77 -9.08
C LEU A 91 -21.11 -10.14 -8.42
N ALA A 92 -20.29 -11.10 -8.88
CA ALA A 92 -20.27 -12.46 -8.37
C ALA A 92 -19.92 -12.54 -6.87
N GLY A 93 -19.03 -11.65 -6.40
CA GLY A 93 -18.64 -11.54 -4.99
C GLY A 93 -19.69 -10.90 -4.08
N LEU A 94 -20.79 -10.36 -4.61
CA LEU A 94 -21.85 -9.77 -3.79
C LEU A 94 -22.78 -10.83 -3.18
N PRO A 95 -23.35 -10.56 -1.98
CA PRO A 95 -24.39 -11.39 -1.38
C PRO A 95 -25.54 -11.69 -2.34
N ARG A 96 -26.15 -12.88 -2.21
CA ARG A 96 -27.17 -13.38 -3.15
C ARG A 96 -28.40 -12.46 -3.26
N ASP A 97 -28.84 -11.90 -2.13
CA ASP A 97 -29.93 -10.93 -2.03
C ASP A 97 -29.59 -9.60 -2.73
N VAL A 98 -28.35 -9.14 -2.59
CA VAL A 98 -27.86 -7.93 -3.29
C VAL A 98 -27.79 -8.18 -4.80
N ARG A 99 -27.27 -9.34 -5.23
CA ARG A 99 -27.21 -9.72 -6.65
C ARG A 99 -28.59 -9.76 -7.30
N ARG A 100 -29.61 -10.26 -6.59
CA ARG A 100 -31.01 -10.26 -7.08
C ARG A 100 -31.51 -8.87 -7.44
N CYS A 101 -31.14 -7.86 -6.64
CA CYS A 101 -31.49 -6.46 -6.91
C CYS A 101 -30.75 -5.86 -8.12
N LEU A 102 -29.65 -6.48 -8.57
CA LEU A 102 -28.77 -5.96 -9.61
C LEU A 102 -28.98 -6.60 -10.99
N GLY A 103 -29.90 -7.55 -11.14
CA GLY A 103 -30.14 -8.24 -12.42
C GLY A 103 -30.44 -7.29 -13.58
N ASP A 104 -31.33 -6.31 -13.38
CA ASP A 104 -31.65 -5.30 -14.40
C ASP A 104 -30.43 -4.41 -14.72
N TRP A 105 -29.63 -4.10 -13.70
CA TRP A 105 -28.42 -3.29 -13.86
C TRP A 105 -27.40 -4.07 -14.70
N GLU A 106 -27.15 -5.33 -14.37
CA GLU A 106 -26.22 -6.19 -15.11
C GLU A 106 -26.63 -6.31 -16.58
N ALA A 107 -27.91 -6.62 -16.84
CA ALA A 107 -28.44 -6.81 -18.19
C ALA A 107 -28.40 -5.54 -19.06
N THR A 108 -28.58 -4.35 -18.46
CA THR A 108 -28.73 -3.10 -19.24
C THR A 108 -27.51 -2.17 -19.18
N ARG A 109 -26.69 -2.26 -18.13
CA ARG A 109 -25.63 -1.28 -17.84
C ARG A 109 -24.24 -1.81 -18.04
N LEU A 110 -23.98 -3.09 -17.76
CA LEU A 110 -22.63 -3.64 -17.83
C LEU A 110 -22.01 -3.45 -19.22
N ASP A 111 -22.69 -3.91 -20.27
CA ASP A 111 -22.20 -3.74 -21.64
C ASP A 111 -22.23 -2.27 -22.11
N CYS A 112 -23.18 -1.47 -21.62
CA CYS A 112 -23.22 -0.04 -21.90
C CYS A 112 -21.96 0.66 -21.38
N LEU A 113 -21.53 0.33 -20.16
CA LEU A 113 -20.34 0.90 -19.52
C LEU A 113 -19.04 0.39 -20.17
N VAL A 114 -19.00 -0.88 -20.60
CA VAL A 114 -17.86 -1.41 -21.38
C VAL A 114 -17.73 -0.67 -22.72
N ARG A 115 -18.84 -0.47 -23.45
CA ARG A 115 -18.85 0.34 -24.68
C ARG A 115 -18.49 1.78 -24.43
N PHE A 116 -18.93 2.36 -23.31
CA PHE A 116 -18.56 3.72 -22.92
C PHE A 116 -17.05 3.86 -22.69
N ALA A 117 -16.43 2.91 -22.00
CA ALA A 117 -14.98 2.87 -21.82
C ALA A 117 -14.25 2.79 -23.16
N ALA A 118 -14.67 1.89 -24.05
CA ALA A 118 -14.14 1.77 -25.41
C ALA A 118 -14.30 3.07 -26.22
N TRP A 119 -15.45 3.75 -26.12
CA TRP A 119 -15.68 5.03 -26.76
C TRP A 119 -14.71 6.11 -26.28
N LEU A 120 -14.48 6.22 -24.97
CA LEU A 120 -13.50 7.17 -24.42
C LEU A 120 -12.09 6.95 -24.99
N ARG A 121 -11.71 5.69 -25.25
CA ARG A 121 -10.42 5.32 -25.87
C ARG A 121 -10.39 5.65 -27.36
N VAL A 122 -11.39 5.18 -28.11
CA VAL A 122 -11.53 5.36 -29.57
C VAL A 122 -11.54 6.84 -29.97
N THR A 123 -12.17 7.70 -29.16
CA THR A 123 -12.25 9.15 -29.43
C THR A 123 -11.15 9.96 -28.76
N GLY A 124 -10.14 9.32 -28.14
CA GLY A 124 -9.03 10.02 -27.48
C GLY A 124 -9.43 10.90 -26.29
N ARG A 125 -10.59 10.63 -25.67
CA ARG A 125 -11.07 11.36 -24.47
C ARG A 125 -10.42 10.86 -23.18
N GLN A 126 -9.85 9.66 -23.20
CA GLN A 126 -9.02 9.10 -22.14
C GLN A 126 -7.76 8.44 -22.74
N PRO A 127 -6.78 9.23 -23.21
CA PRO A 127 -5.52 8.69 -23.70
C PRO A 127 -4.76 7.95 -22.59
N ALA A 128 -3.85 7.05 -22.98
CA ALA A 128 -3.06 6.21 -22.07
C ALA A 128 -2.30 7.01 -20.98
N GLN A 129 -1.98 8.28 -21.22
CA GLN A 129 -1.27 9.17 -20.30
C GLN A 129 -2.13 10.33 -19.72
N THR A 130 -3.46 10.18 -19.64
CA THR A 130 -4.32 11.23 -19.05
C THR A 130 -3.83 11.63 -17.66
N ASP A 131 -3.62 12.92 -17.40
CA ASP A 131 -3.17 13.41 -16.09
C ASP A 131 -4.32 13.45 -15.06
N LEU A 132 -4.02 13.78 -13.80
CA LEU A 132 -5.04 13.85 -12.75
C LEU A 132 -6.13 14.89 -13.03
N GLY A 133 -5.78 16.00 -13.68
CA GLY A 133 -6.72 17.03 -14.09
C GLY A 133 -7.76 16.49 -15.07
N GLY A 134 -7.31 15.81 -16.12
CA GLY A 134 -8.16 15.16 -17.10
C GLY A 134 -9.03 14.06 -16.49
N LEU A 135 -8.50 13.25 -15.57
CA LEU A 135 -9.29 12.25 -14.85
C LEU A 135 -10.38 12.89 -13.97
N ARG A 136 -10.11 14.05 -13.35
CA ARG A 136 -11.11 14.80 -12.58
C ARG A 136 -12.20 15.36 -13.47
N ASP A 137 -11.86 15.88 -14.65
CA ASP A 137 -12.86 16.36 -15.62
C ASP A 137 -13.77 15.23 -16.13
N LEU A 138 -13.19 14.07 -16.47
CA LEU A 138 -13.96 12.88 -16.84
C LEU A 138 -14.96 12.48 -15.74
N ARG A 139 -14.56 12.54 -14.47
CA ARG A 139 -15.47 12.25 -13.34
C ARG A 139 -16.57 13.30 -13.22
N ARG A 140 -16.24 14.59 -13.37
CA ARG A 140 -17.21 15.70 -13.28
C ARG A 140 -18.26 15.62 -14.40
N ARG A 141 -17.85 15.23 -15.60
CA ARG A 141 -18.72 15.16 -16.79
C ARG A 141 -19.30 13.77 -17.05
N TRP A 142 -19.20 12.86 -16.08
CA TRP A 142 -19.53 11.43 -16.23
C TRP A 142 -20.87 11.14 -16.90
N ILE A 143 -21.95 11.78 -16.44
CA ILE A 143 -23.30 11.56 -16.98
C ILE A 143 -23.39 12.14 -18.40
N ALA A 144 -22.96 13.39 -18.58
CA ALA A 144 -23.01 14.07 -19.87
C ALA A 144 -22.18 13.33 -20.95
N LEU A 145 -21.04 12.76 -20.59
CA LEU A 145 -20.20 11.98 -21.49
C LEU A 145 -20.85 10.65 -21.88
N GLN A 146 -21.57 9.99 -20.97
CA GLN A 146 -22.32 8.79 -21.31
C GLN A 146 -23.47 9.08 -22.29
N ASP A 147 -24.19 10.19 -22.08
CA ASP A 147 -25.23 10.64 -23.01
C ASP A 147 -24.66 10.99 -24.38
N GLU A 148 -23.49 11.64 -24.40
CA GLU A 148 -22.75 11.93 -25.63
C GLU A 148 -22.32 10.64 -26.35
N CYS A 149 -21.76 9.68 -25.62
CA CYS A 149 -21.41 8.36 -26.17
C CYS A 149 -22.63 7.67 -26.79
N ALA A 150 -23.77 7.65 -26.10
CA ALA A 150 -24.99 7.03 -26.61
C ALA A 150 -25.43 7.69 -27.93
N ARG A 151 -25.41 9.03 -28.02
CA ARG A 151 -25.71 9.77 -29.24
C ARG A 151 -24.71 9.49 -30.36
N CYS A 152 -23.40 9.53 -30.08
CA CYS A 152 -22.36 9.31 -31.08
C CYS A 152 -22.39 7.88 -31.65
N VAL A 153 -22.50 6.86 -30.79
CA VAL A 153 -22.56 5.46 -31.22
C VAL A 153 -23.85 5.16 -32.01
N ALA A 154 -24.94 5.86 -31.70
CA ALA A 154 -26.17 5.78 -32.48
C ALA A 154 -26.05 6.48 -33.84
N ALA A 155 -25.42 7.65 -33.91
CA ALA A 155 -25.34 8.46 -35.14
C ALA A 155 -24.28 7.99 -36.14
N ASP A 156 -23.14 7.47 -35.67
CA ASP A 156 -21.97 7.18 -36.53
C ASP A 156 -21.67 5.67 -36.59
N ALA A 157 -21.84 5.08 -37.77
CA ALA A 157 -21.61 3.65 -38.02
C ALA A 157 -20.13 3.25 -37.88
N HIS A 158 -19.20 4.14 -38.21
CA HIS A 158 -17.77 3.90 -38.10
C HIS A 158 -17.33 3.89 -36.63
N VAL A 159 -17.78 4.88 -35.85
CA VAL A 159 -17.55 4.91 -34.40
C VAL A 159 -18.18 3.69 -33.73
N ARG A 160 -19.40 3.32 -34.12
CA ARG A 160 -20.08 2.12 -33.60
C ARG A 160 -19.28 0.85 -33.85
N ALA A 161 -18.77 0.66 -35.07
CA ALA A 161 -17.96 -0.51 -35.42
C ALA A 161 -16.64 -0.56 -34.65
N ARG A 162 -15.96 0.59 -34.50
CA ARG A 162 -14.71 0.69 -33.73
C ARG A 162 -14.92 0.41 -32.24
N VAL A 163 -15.96 0.97 -31.63
CA VAL A 163 -16.30 0.74 -30.22
C VAL A 163 -16.67 -0.72 -29.97
N ALA A 164 -17.43 -1.35 -30.87
CA ALA A 164 -17.86 -2.74 -30.73
C ALA A 164 -16.71 -3.76 -30.80
N ARG A 165 -15.63 -3.41 -31.51
CA ARG A 165 -14.44 -4.28 -31.71
C ARG A 165 -13.23 -3.84 -30.89
N TYR A 166 -13.36 -2.79 -30.07
CA TYR A 166 -12.24 -2.27 -29.32
C TYR A 166 -11.85 -3.26 -28.22
N GLU A 167 -10.63 -3.77 -28.34
CA GLU A 167 -9.87 -4.35 -27.24
C GLU A 167 -8.58 -3.54 -27.10
N PRO A 168 -8.13 -3.27 -25.86
CA PRO A 168 -6.86 -2.58 -25.64
C PRO A 168 -5.71 -3.42 -26.23
N PRO A 169 -4.69 -2.80 -26.86
CA PRO A 169 -3.47 -3.48 -27.27
C PRO A 169 -2.81 -4.19 -26.09
N ASP A 170 -2.13 -5.32 -26.36
CA ASP A 170 -1.31 -6.00 -25.37
C ASP A 170 -0.29 -5.01 -24.77
N GLY A 171 -0.31 -4.83 -23.45
CA GLY A 171 0.52 -3.87 -22.72
C GLY A 171 -0.12 -2.50 -22.39
N GLU A 172 -1.32 -2.17 -22.93
CA GLU A 172 -2.13 -1.05 -22.41
C GLU A 172 -3.00 -1.44 -21.20
N ALA A 173 -2.97 -2.72 -20.81
CA ALA A 173 -3.67 -3.25 -19.64
C ALA A 173 -3.10 -2.65 -18.35
N ALA A 174 -4.02 -2.23 -17.45
CA ALA A 174 -3.83 -1.78 -16.07
C ALA A 174 -2.45 -1.20 -15.72
N THR A 175 -2.37 0.11 -15.46
CA THR A 175 -1.09 0.71 -15.03
C THR A 175 -0.46 -0.11 -13.90
N ASP A 176 0.79 -0.57 -14.09
CA ASP A 176 1.64 -1.27 -13.09
C ASP A 176 1.94 -0.43 -11.83
N GLU A 177 1.19 0.64 -11.65
CA GLU A 177 1.28 1.51 -10.49
C GLU A 177 0.66 0.82 -9.27
N PRO A 178 1.37 0.82 -8.13
CA PRO A 178 0.87 0.25 -6.89
C PRO A 178 -0.44 0.91 -6.44
N ASP A 179 -1.28 0.16 -5.73
CA ASP A 179 -2.32 0.74 -4.90
C ASP A 179 -1.65 1.49 -3.72
N VAL A 180 -1.98 2.77 -3.54
CA VAL A 180 -1.28 3.64 -2.58
C VAL A 180 -2.14 3.84 -1.33
N ILE A 181 -1.60 3.52 -0.15
CA ILE A 181 -2.28 3.69 1.14
C ILE A 181 -1.61 4.84 1.89
N VAL A 182 -2.33 5.94 2.09
CA VAL A 182 -1.82 7.13 2.79
C VAL A 182 -2.41 7.22 4.18
N CYS A 183 -1.58 7.00 5.20
CA CYS A 183 -2.01 7.15 6.59
C CYS A 183 -2.13 8.65 6.96
N ALA A 184 -3.18 9.05 7.66
CA ALA A 184 -3.41 10.42 8.11
C ALA A 184 -3.87 10.44 9.57
N GLY A 185 -3.12 11.14 10.42
CA GLY A 185 -3.45 11.25 11.84
C GLY A 185 -2.26 11.67 12.69
N PRO A 186 -2.52 12.20 13.90
CA PRO A 186 -1.47 12.67 14.80
C PRO A 186 -0.53 11.54 15.24
N GLN A 187 0.60 11.91 15.82
CA GLN A 187 1.52 10.92 16.38
C GLN A 187 0.83 10.11 17.48
N GLY A 188 1.11 8.81 17.57
CA GLY A 188 0.49 7.93 18.58
C GLY A 188 -0.89 7.36 18.21
N CYS A 189 -1.48 7.74 17.07
CA CYS A 189 -2.80 7.21 16.69
C CYS A 189 -2.80 5.76 16.18
N GLY A 190 -1.62 5.16 15.95
CA GLY A 190 -1.48 3.73 15.59
C GLY A 190 -1.10 3.45 14.13
N LYS A 191 -0.81 4.49 13.32
CA LYS A 191 -0.44 4.38 11.89
C LYS A 191 0.61 3.30 11.62
N SER A 192 1.76 3.38 12.29
CA SER A 192 2.86 2.44 12.00
C SER A 192 2.55 1.00 12.41
N THR A 193 1.78 0.80 13.48
CA THR A 193 1.30 -0.54 13.88
C THR A 193 0.33 -1.10 12.84
N PHE A 194 -0.60 -0.28 12.38
CA PHE A 194 -1.50 -0.61 11.27
C PHE A 194 -0.73 -0.92 9.98
N SER A 195 0.20 -0.05 9.56
CA SER A 195 0.96 -0.17 8.31
C SER A 195 1.75 -1.48 8.24
N ARG A 196 2.41 -1.85 9.34
CA ARG A 196 3.19 -3.09 9.43
C ARG A 196 2.30 -4.34 9.46
N THR A 197 1.15 -4.26 10.12
CA THR A 197 0.14 -5.34 10.11
C THR A 197 -0.43 -5.53 8.70
N LEU A 198 -0.84 -4.45 8.03
CA LEU A 198 -1.33 -4.47 6.67
C LEU A 198 -0.27 -5.01 5.70
N PHE A 199 0.98 -4.57 5.83
CA PHE A 199 2.10 -5.09 5.05
C PHE A 199 2.22 -6.61 5.17
N ALA A 200 2.18 -7.14 6.40
CA ALA A 200 2.29 -8.57 6.64
C ALA A 200 1.14 -9.36 6.02
N LEU A 201 -0.10 -8.87 6.10
CA LEU A 201 -1.25 -9.50 5.45
C LEU A 201 -1.16 -9.47 3.92
N LEU A 202 -0.72 -8.35 3.34
CA LEU A 202 -0.50 -8.26 1.88
C LEU A 202 0.55 -9.28 1.43
N ARG A 203 1.62 -9.49 2.20
CA ARG A 203 2.61 -10.56 1.94
C ARG A 203 2.00 -11.96 2.05
N GLN A 204 1.17 -12.22 3.06
CA GLN A 204 0.45 -13.50 3.19
C GLN A 204 -0.47 -13.77 1.99
N ALA A 205 -1.07 -12.73 1.42
CA ALA A 205 -1.88 -12.80 0.21
C ALA A 205 -1.07 -12.98 -1.10
N GLY A 206 0.26 -13.18 -1.01
CA GLY A 206 1.13 -13.36 -2.18
C GLY A 206 1.47 -12.08 -2.92
N LEU A 207 1.19 -10.91 -2.33
CA LEU A 207 1.45 -9.61 -2.95
C LEU A 207 2.82 -9.05 -2.56
N SER A 208 3.24 -8.02 -3.30
CA SER A 208 4.52 -7.31 -3.11
C SER A 208 4.26 -5.89 -2.58
N PRO A 209 4.01 -5.69 -1.27
CA PRO A 209 3.87 -4.37 -0.69
C PRO A 209 5.23 -3.72 -0.42
N CYS A 210 5.26 -2.39 -0.39
CA CYS A 210 6.38 -1.59 0.11
C CYS A 210 5.89 -0.63 1.18
N TRP A 211 6.56 -0.60 2.33
CA TRP A 211 6.27 0.34 3.40
C TRP A 211 7.36 1.42 3.48
N VAL A 212 6.93 2.68 3.53
CA VAL A 212 7.84 3.83 3.63
C VAL A 212 7.38 4.70 4.80
N ASN A 213 8.22 4.78 5.84
CA ASN A 213 7.96 5.54 7.05
C ASN A 213 8.86 6.77 7.13
N GLN A 214 8.27 7.96 7.33
CA GLN A 214 9.04 9.21 7.35
C GLN A 214 10.02 9.27 8.53
N ASP A 215 9.64 8.78 9.71
CA ASP A 215 10.50 8.78 10.91
C ASP A 215 11.72 7.87 10.76
N GLU A 216 11.71 6.94 9.79
CA GLU A 216 12.84 6.07 9.49
C GLU A 216 13.71 6.54 8.32
N VAL A 217 13.08 7.13 7.29
CA VAL A 217 13.78 7.60 6.08
C VAL A 217 14.45 8.96 6.31
N GLY A 218 13.83 9.83 7.13
CA GLY A 218 14.32 11.17 7.44
C GLY A 218 13.46 12.31 6.91
N GLY A 219 14.10 13.38 6.44
CA GLY A 219 13.44 14.62 6.03
C GLY A 219 12.55 14.47 4.79
N ARG A 220 11.71 15.49 4.53
CA ARG A 220 10.73 15.50 3.44
C ARG A 220 11.31 15.09 2.08
N ARG A 221 12.48 15.63 1.70
CA ARG A 221 13.13 15.29 0.41
C ARG A 221 13.46 13.79 0.31
N GLN A 222 14.12 13.24 1.33
CA GLN A 222 14.51 11.83 1.38
C GLN A 222 13.29 10.91 1.34
N PHE A 223 12.23 11.28 2.05
CA PHE A 223 10.96 10.56 2.06
C PHE A 223 10.29 10.54 0.69
N LEU A 224 10.18 11.69 0.01
CA LEU A 224 9.62 11.76 -1.34
C LEU A 224 10.45 10.99 -2.37
N ASP A 225 11.78 11.04 -2.28
CA ASP A 225 12.66 10.26 -3.16
C ASP A 225 12.52 8.76 -2.91
N ALA A 226 12.33 8.33 -1.65
CA ALA A 226 12.05 6.93 -1.32
C ALA A 226 10.73 6.45 -1.93
N LEU A 227 9.67 7.26 -1.89
CA LEU A 227 8.38 6.95 -2.51
C LEU A 227 8.48 6.87 -4.04
N ARG A 228 9.19 7.80 -4.68
CA ARG A 228 9.44 7.76 -6.14
C ARG A 228 10.13 6.46 -6.54
N ARG A 229 11.19 6.06 -5.83
CA ARG A 229 11.89 4.79 -6.08
C ARG A 229 10.96 3.60 -5.89
N ALA A 230 10.17 3.57 -4.82
CA ALA A 230 9.24 2.47 -4.55
C ALA A 230 8.16 2.35 -5.63
N ARG A 231 7.65 3.46 -6.17
CA ARG A 231 6.66 3.44 -7.26
C ARG A 231 7.19 2.75 -8.52
N HIS A 232 8.48 2.90 -8.83
CA HIS A 232 9.09 2.33 -10.03
C HIS A 232 9.66 0.92 -9.82
N ALA A 233 9.54 0.35 -8.62
CA ALA A 233 10.13 -0.94 -8.27
C ALA A 233 9.17 -2.14 -8.48
N GLY A 234 8.06 -1.96 -9.20
CA GLY A 234 7.11 -3.04 -9.51
C GLY A 234 6.34 -3.57 -8.29
N HIS A 235 6.16 -2.74 -7.26
CA HIS A 235 5.35 -3.12 -6.09
C HIS A 235 3.86 -3.09 -6.41
N THR A 236 3.12 -4.01 -5.83
CA THR A 236 1.64 -4.06 -5.90
C THR A 236 0.99 -2.98 -5.02
N HIS A 237 1.62 -2.64 -3.89
CA HIS A 237 1.09 -1.70 -2.91
C HIS A 237 2.19 -0.81 -2.36
N LEU A 238 1.87 0.46 -2.07
CA LEU A 238 2.76 1.41 -1.43
C LEU A 238 2.08 2.02 -0.20
N ILE A 239 2.61 1.71 0.99
CA ILE A 239 2.09 2.21 2.27
C ILE A 239 2.92 3.42 2.71
N VAL A 240 2.28 4.59 2.67
CA VAL A 240 2.85 5.90 3.03
C VAL A 240 2.54 6.18 4.51
N ASP A 241 3.53 5.96 5.36
CA ASP A 241 3.42 6.13 6.81
C ASP A 241 4.02 7.47 7.25
N LYS A 242 3.14 8.47 7.31
CA LYS A 242 3.40 9.85 7.77
C LYS A 242 2.16 10.39 8.46
N MET A 243 2.28 11.48 9.20
CA MET A 243 1.14 12.14 9.86
C MET A 243 0.10 12.72 8.90
N ASN A 244 0.50 13.25 7.74
CA ASN A 244 -0.38 13.79 6.68
C ASN A 244 -1.57 14.60 7.20
N LEU A 245 -1.29 15.60 8.04
CA LEU A 245 -2.30 16.30 8.84
C LEU A 245 -3.27 17.13 8.03
N ASP A 246 -2.82 17.77 6.96
CA ASP A 246 -3.58 18.74 6.17
C ASP A 246 -3.49 18.42 4.66
N ALA A 247 -4.25 19.16 3.84
CA ALA A 247 -4.28 18.95 2.39
C ALA A 247 -2.90 19.18 1.75
N ALA A 248 -2.19 20.22 2.16
CA ALA A 248 -0.85 20.53 1.66
C ALA A 248 0.14 19.37 1.90
N ALA A 249 0.09 18.72 3.06
CA ALA A 249 0.91 17.55 3.35
C ALA A 249 0.56 16.31 2.50
N ARG A 250 -0.65 16.26 1.93
CA ARG A 250 -1.14 15.20 1.04
C ARG A 250 -0.95 15.52 -0.44
N ASP A 251 -0.88 16.80 -0.80
CA ASP A 251 -0.58 17.26 -2.17
C ASP A 251 0.82 16.81 -2.63
N ASP A 252 1.74 16.56 -1.69
CA ASP A 252 3.02 15.87 -1.89
C ASP A 252 2.88 14.55 -2.70
N TYR A 253 1.71 13.92 -2.63
CA TYR A 253 1.40 12.64 -3.27
C TYR A 253 0.43 12.75 -4.43
N ALA A 254 0.02 13.96 -4.82
CA ALA A 254 -0.90 14.13 -5.95
C ALA A 254 -0.36 13.39 -7.17
N ALA A 255 0.96 13.48 -7.42
CA ALA A 255 1.64 12.78 -8.50
C ALA A 255 1.64 11.24 -8.40
N LEU A 256 1.41 10.64 -7.22
CA LEU A 256 1.32 9.19 -7.03
C LEU A 256 0.06 8.57 -7.64
N GLY A 257 -0.87 9.41 -8.13
CA GLY A 257 -1.95 8.98 -8.99
C GLY A 257 -3.29 8.76 -8.26
N PRO A 258 -4.33 8.43 -9.03
CA PRO A 258 -5.71 8.42 -8.54
C PRO A 258 -6.07 7.19 -7.70
N LYS A 259 -5.17 6.19 -7.59
CA LYS A 259 -5.33 4.93 -6.82
C LYS A 259 -5.00 5.08 -5.32
N THR A 260 -5.08 6.30 -4.81
CA THR A 260 -4.71 6.61 -3.43
C THR A 260 -5.90 6.43 -2.49
N LEU A 261 -5.80 5.50 -1.55
CA LEU A 261 -6.71 5.33 -0.43
C LEU A 261 -6.13 6.02 0.81
N ALA A 262 -6.82 7.03 1.33
CA ALA A 262 -6.41 7.65 2.60
C ALA A 262 -7.04 6.93 3.80
N VAL A 263 -6.26 6.64 4.83
CA VAL A 263 -6.73 6.06 6.10
C VAL A 263 -6.60 7.13 7.18
N ALA A 264 -7.73 7.62 7.68
CA ALA A 264 -7.81 8.79 8.54
C ALA A 264 -8.25 8.40 9.96
N TRP A 265 -7.38 8.62 10.95
CA TRP A 265 -7.70 8.32 12.35
C TRP A 265 -8.50 9.46 12.98
N SER A 266 -9.63 9.14 13.61
CA SER A 266 -10.46 10.09 14.36
C SER A 266 -10.91 9.51 15.70
N HIS A 267 -11.61 10.30 16.51
CA HIS A 267 -12.24 9.83 17.74
C HIS A 267 -13.66 10.40 17.82
N PRO A 268 -14.69 9.62 18.19
CA PRO A 268 -16.08 10.10 18.21
C PRO A 268 -16.30 11.26 19.21
N GLY A 269 -15.55 11.25 20.31
CA GLY A 269 -15.49 12.36 21.28
C GLY A 269 -14.70 13.60 20.82
N GLY A 270 -14.31 13.69 19.56
CA GLY A 270 -13.63 14.85 18.97
C GLY A 270 -12.12 14.95 19.29
N THR A 271 -11.55 16.12 19.01
CA THR A 271 -10.10 16.38 18.97
C THR A 271 -9.40 16.13 20.30
N GLU A 272 -9.94 16.60 21.44
CA GLU A 272 -9.27 16.41 22.73
C GLU A 272 -9.24 14.93 23.15
N ALA A 273 -10.30 14.16 22.82
CA ALA A 273 -10.32 12.73 23.08
C ALA A 273 -9.32 11.97 22.19
N LEU A 274 -9.18 12.36 20.92
CA LEU A 274 -8.11 11.86 20.04
C LEU A 274 -6.72 12.14 20.63
N VAL A 275 -6.48 13.37 21.11
CA VAL A 275 -5.22 13.75 21.76
C VAL A 275 -4.96 12.92 23.01
N ALA A 276 -5.99 12.69 23.85
CA ALA A 276 -5.85 11.92 25.08
C ALA A 276 -5.39 10.48 24.80
N VAL A 277 -6.05 9.78 23.86
CA VAL A 277 -5.68 8.41 23.47
C VAL A 277 -4.27 8.37 22.88
N CYS A 278 -3.94 9.31 21.98
CA CYS A 278 -2.61 9.38 21.39
C CYS A 278 -1.53 9.64 22.43
N PHE A 279 -1.77 10.58 23.35
CA PHE A 279 -0.84 10.94 24.42
C PHE A 279 -0.59 9.76 25.35
N GLU A 280 -1.65 9.06 25.76
CA GLU A 280 -1.53 7.86 26.58
C GLU A 280 -0.68 6.79 25.89
N ARG A 281 -0.95 6.50 24.61
CA ARG A 281 -0.20 5.51 23.82
C ARG A 281 1.27 5.88 23.69
N VAL A 282 1.58 7.15 23.44
CA VAL A 282 2.96 7.62 23.35
C VAL A 282 3.65 7.53 24.71
N CYS A 283 2.98 7.91 25.80
CA CYS A 283 3.52 7.79 27.16
C CYS A 283 3.80 6.32 27.55
N ARG A 284 2.91 5.38 27.19
CA ARG A 284 3.13 3.94 27.40
C ARG A 284 4.34 3.41 26.62
N ARG A 285 4.64 3.98 25.45
CA ARG A 285 5.84 3.64 24.65
C ARG A 285 7.14 4.20 25.25
N GLY A 286 7.07 5.27 26.03
CA GLY A 286 8.22 5.86 26.72
C GLY A 286 9.30 6.39 25.76
N SER A 287 10.56 6.24 26.14
CA SER A 287 11.74 6.70 25.37
C SER A 287 11.95 5.96 24.03
N ALA A 288 11.19 4.90 23.76
CA ALA A 288 11.21 4.19 22.48
C ALA A 288 10.56 4.98 21.34
N HIS A 289 9.89 6.10 21.64
CA HIS A 289 9.26 6.92 20.63
C HIS A 289 10.28 7.81 19.89
N ARG A 290 10.58 7.48 18.63
CA ARG A 290 11.63 8.15 17.82
C ARG A 290 11.51 9.68 17.75
N THR A 291 10.29 10.22 17.66
CA THR A 291 10.03 11.67 17.58
C THR A 291 10.10 12.39 18.94
N PHE A 292 9.94 11.67 20.05
CA PHE A 292 9.84 12.25 21.39
C PHE A 292 10.90 11.59 22.27
N ARG A 293 12.17 11.82 21.94
CA ARG A 293 13.29 11.44 22.80
C ARG A 293 13.28 12.34 24.03
N ALA A 294 13.45 11.75 25.20
CA ALA A 294 13.28 12.41 26.50
C ALA A 294 14.47 13.31 26.83
N ASP A 295 14.64 14.41 26.10
CA ASP A 295 15.54 15.49 26.50
C ASP A 295 14.71 16.58 27.19
N GLY A 296 14.60 16.49 28.52
CA GLY A 296 14.28 17.58 29.46
C GLY A 296 12.91 18.28 29.41
N GLY A 297 12.20 18.29 28.28
CA GLY A 297 10.88 18.92 28.13
C GLY A 297 9.76 17.96 28.51
N GLY A 298 9.32 18.03 29.77
CA GLY A 298 8.38 17.09 30.40
C GLY A 298 7.07 16.82 29.64
N ARG A 299 6.32 15.81 30.12
CA ARG A 299 5.02 15.34 29.58
C ARG A 299 4.06 16.44 29.07
N GLY A 300 4.10 17.64 29.66
CA GLY A 300 3.37 18.82 29.18
C GLY A 300 3.75 19.29 27.77
N GLY A 301 5.04 19.30 27.41
CA GLY A 301 5.52 19.67 26.08
C GLY A 301 5.04 18.69 24.99
N MET A 302 5.09 17.39 25.28
CA MET A 302 4.57 16.34 24.37
C MET A 302 3.06 16.50 24.13
N ARG A 303 2.28 16.75 25.19
CA ARG A 303 0.83 16.96 25.06
C ARG A 303 0.52 18.19 24.22
N ASN A 304 1.29 19.27 24.36
CA ASN A 304 1.14 20.48 23.55
C ASN A 304 1.47 20.23 22.07
N ILE A 305 2.52 19.44 21.76
CA ILE A 305 2.82 19.05 20.38
C ILE A 305 1.66 18.26 19.77
N LEU A 306 1.14 17.26 20.50
CA LEU A 306 0.00 16.47 20.04
C LEU A 306 -1.25 17.31 19.82
N ARG A 307 -1.54 18.27 20.72
CA ARG A 307 -2.62 19.25 20.53
C ARG A 307 -2.40 20.09 19.28
N GLY A 308 -1.19 20.59 19.04
CA GLY A 308 -0.85 21.34 17.83
C GLY A 308 -1.08 20.51 16.56
N CYS A 309 -0.68 19.23 16.57
CA CYS A 309 -0.94 18.33 15.46
C CYS A 309 -2.44 18.08 15.24
N ALA A 310 -3.20 17.83 16.30
CA ALA A 310 -4.63 17.57 16.23
C ALA A 310 -5.43 18.82 15.83
N ALA A 311 -5.01 20.02 16.24
CA ALA A 311 -5.62 21.28 15.82
C ALA A 311 -5.43 21.56 14.32
N ARG A 312 -4.28 21.15 13.76
CA ARG A 312 -4.00 21.21 12.31
C ARG A 312 -4.64 20.09 11.52
N TYR A 313 -5.03 19.00 12.18
CA TYR A 313 -5.56 17.82 11.51
C TYR A 313 -6.88 18.14 10.80
N ARG A 314 -6.88 17.94 9.48
CA ARG A 314 -8.03 18.04 8.59
C ARG A 314 -8.10 16.72 7.83
N PRO A 315 -9.00 15.79 8.22
CA PRO A 315 -9.14 14.53 7.49
C PRO A 315 -9.54 14.80 6.02
N PRO A 316 -9.25 13.87 5.10
CA PRO A 316 -9.69 13.98 3.71
C PRO A 316 -11.21 14.14 3.62
N THR A 317 -11.67 15.04 2.77
CA THR A 317 -13.09 15.24 2.45
C THR A 317 -13.44 14.80 1.02
N GLU A 318 -12.42 14.49 0.21
CA GLU A 318 -12.53 14.13 -1.19
C GLU A 318 -11.66 12.91 -1.50
N GLY A 319 -12.03 12.16 -2.54
CA GLY A 319 -11.36 10.91 -2.94
C GLY A 319 -11.75 9.70 -2.08
N PRO A 320 -11.22 8.51 -2.39
CA PRO A 320 -11.38 7.32 -1.57
C PRO A 320 -10.68 7.52 -0.21
N PHE A 321 -11.43 7.42 0.89
CA PHE A 321 -10.85 7.42 2.22
C PHE A 321 -11.66 6.57 3.19
N VAL A 322 -10.96 6.03 4.18
CA VAL A 322 -11.54 5.28 5.30
C VAL A 322 -11.28 6.06 6.57
N GLU A 323 -12.36 6.44 7.26
CA GLU A 323 -12.24 6.98 8.61
C GLU A 323 -12.26 5.83 9.63
N VAL A 324 -11.24 5.79 10.47
CA VAL A 324 -11.04 4.74 11.48
C VAL A 324 -10.98 5.35 12.87
N ASN A 325 -11.59 4.68 13.85
CA ASN A 325 -11.59 5.16 15.21
C ASN A 325 -10.26 4.80 15.89
N VAL A 326 -9.59 5.79 16.45
CA VAL A 326 -8.33 5.62 17.16
C VAL A 326 -8.43 4.64 18.32
N ALA A 327 -9.61 4.51 18.95
CA ALA A 327 -9.83 3.59 20.04
C ALA A 327 -10.04 2.12 19.60
N ASP A 328 -10.32 1.88 18.31
CA ASP A 328 -10.47 0.52 17.79
C ASP A 328 -9.13 -0.23 17.87
N ASP A 329 -9.21 -1.56 18.00
CA ASP A 329 -8.04 -2.41 17.90
C ASP A 329 -7.50 -2.46 16.45
N THR A 330 -6.25 -2.89 16.30
CA THR A 330 -5.58 -2.94 15.00
C THR A 330 -6.29 -3.89 14.03
N ALA A 331 -6.82 -5.03 14.47
CA ALA A 331 -7.49 -5.97 13.59
C ALA A 331 -8.78 -5.36 13.02
N THR A 332 -9.58 -4.69 13.85
CA THR A 332 -10.78 -3.96 13.40
C THR A 332 -10.45 -2.88 12.38
N THR A 333 -9.40 -2.10 12.61
CA THR A 333 -8.93 -1.08 11.68
C THR A 333 -8.50 -1.70 10.34
N VAL A 334 -7.70 -2.77 10.39
CA VAL A 334 -7.18 -3.45 9.20
C VAL A 334 -8.29 -4.09 8.40
N ARG A 335 -9.30 -4.73 9.03
CA ARG A 335 -10.45 -5.31 8.32
C ARG A 335 -11.20 -4.27 7.50
N ARG A 336 -11.48 -3.09 8.09
CA ARG A 336 -12.16 -2.00 7.37
C ARG A 336 -11.35 -1.52 6.17
N VAL A 337 -10.03 -1.37 6.32
CA VAL A 337 -9.19 -0.94 5.20
C VAL A 337 -9.06 -2.05 4.16
N TRP A 338 -8.99 -3.33 4.56
CA TRP A 338 -8.93 -4.47 3.64
C TRP A 338 -10.19 -4.58 2.78
N GLU A 339 -11.37 -4.38 3.38
CA GLU A 339 -12.64 -4.33 2.65
C GLU A 339 -12.63 -3.24 1.58
N GLU A 340 -12.14 -2.05 1.94
CA GLU A 340 -12.05 -0.90 1.04
C GLU A 340 -10.99 -1.13 -0.05
N LEU A 341 -9.83 -1.72 0.28
CA LEU A 341 -8.84 -2.13 -0.72
C LEU A 341 -9.39 -3.22 -1.65
N SER A 342 -10.16 -4.17 -1.15
CA SER A 342 -10.78 -5.21 -1.99
C SER A 342 -11.81 -4.61 -2.95
N ALA A 343 -12.52 -3.58 -2.48
CA ALA A 343 -13.50 -2.84 -3.27
C ALA A 343 -12.86 -1.89 -4.29
N HIS A 344 -11.76 -1.21 -3.96
CA HIS A 344 -11.22 -0.08 -4.72
C HIS A 344 -9.83 -0.33 -5.32
N GLY A 345 -9.14 -1.38 -4.89
CA GLY A 345 -7.80 -1.72 -5.35
C GLY A 345 -7.77 -2.37 -6.73
N THR A 346 -6.58 -2.46 -7.29
CA THR A 346 -6.27 -3.17 -8.53
C THR A 346 -5.89 -4.62 -8.29
N SER A 347 -5.28 -4.91 -7.14
CA SER A 347 -4.88 -6.27 -6.78
C SER A 347 -6.09 -7.11 -6.38
N ASP A 348 -6.05 -8.39 -6.72
CA ASP A 348 -7.05 -9.35 -6.25
C ASP A 348 -6.73 -9.75 -4.81
N LEU A 349 -7.56 -9.28 -3.87
CA LEU A 349 -7.37 -9.58 -2.45
C LEU A 349 -8.25 -10.78 -2.05
N PRO A 350 -7.69 -11.80 -1.37
CA PRO A 350 -8.47 -12.88 -0.81
C PRO A 350 -9.36 -12.37 0.33
N GLU A 351 -10.33 -13.19 0.73
CA GLU A 351 -11.09 -12.94 1.95
C GLU A 351 -10.14 -12.83 3.14
N ILE A 352 -10.28 -11.78 3.94
CA ILE A 352 -9.39 -11.54 5.09
C ILE A 352 -9.43 -12.66 6.13
N ALA A 353 -10.52 -13.44 6.16
CA ALA A 353 -10.67 -14.61 7.03
C ALA A 353 -9.73 -15.77 6.65
N ALA A 354 -9.23 -15.79 5.40
CA ALA A 354 -8.25 -16.77 4.95
C ALA A 354 -6.80 -16.40 5.36
N LEU A 355 -6.60 -15.22 5.97
CA LEU A 355 -5.29 -14.72 6.38
C LEU A 355 -5.12 -14.79 7.90
N ASP A 356 -3.88 -14.91 8.34
CA ASP A 356 -3.51 -14.93 9.76
C ASP A 356 -3.28 -13.51 10.28
N MET A 357 -4.36 -12.90 10.77
CA MET A 357 -4.36 -11.60 11.43
C MET A 357 -3.48 -11.58 12.69
N ALA A 358 -3.43 -12.66 13.45
CA ALA A 358 -2.68 -12.71 14.69
C ALA A 358 -1.17 -12.70 14.42
N ALA A 359 -0.70 -13.50 13.45
CA ALA A 359 0.67 -13.49 12.99
C ALA A 359 1.07 -12.11 12.43
N ALA A 360 0.19 -11.47 11.64
CA ALA A 360 0.43 -10.15 11.08
C ALA A 360 0.59 -9.06 12.16
N ILE A 361 -0.25 -9.10 13.21
CA ILE A 361 -0.09 -8.22 14.38
C ILE A 361 1.20 -8.55 15.14
N GLY A 362 1.56 -9.84 15.21
CA GLY A 362 2.83 -10.32 15.76
C GLY A 362 4.04 -9.63 15.11
N VAL A 363 4.07 -9.50 13.78
CA VAL A 363 5.13 -8.77 13.05
C VAL A 363 5.22 -7.32 13.51
N ALA A 364 4.09 -6.61 13.60
CA ALA A 364 4.06 -5.22 14.04
C ALA A 364 4.55 -5.05 15.50
N ASN A 365 4.20 -5.99 16.37
CA ASN A 365 4.64 -5.99 17.77
C ASN A 365 6.13 -6.31 17.90
N ALA A 366 6.62 -7.35 17.22
CA ALA A 366 8.04 -7.73 17.21
C ALA A 366 8.91 -6.57 16.72
N TYR A 367 8.47 -5.87 15.68
CA TYR A 367 9.16 -4.70 15.16
C TYR A 367 9.17 -3.53 16.17
N GLU A 368 8.07 -3.25 16.89
CA GLU A 368 8.11 -2.23 17.97
C GLU A 368 9.06 -2.63 19.11
N SER A 369 9.03 -3.91 19.51
CA SER A 369 9.94 -4.45 20.53
C SER A 369 11.40 -4.30 20.10
N PHE A 370 11.71 -4.58 18.83
CA PHE A 370 13.03 -4.38 18.27
C PHE A 370 13.47 -2.92 18.35
N LEU A 371 12.61 -1.97 17.92
CA LEU A 371 12.93 -0.54 18.01
C LEU A 371 13.15 -0.06 19.45
N ARG A 372 12.44 -0.66 20.40
CA ARG A 372 12.61 -0.36 21.83
C ARG A 372 13.94 -0.86 22.37
N LEU A 373 14.35 -2.07 21.99
CA LEU A 373 15.62 -2.66 22.42
C LEU A 373 16.82 -2.01 21.73
N PHE A 374 16.66 -1.58 20.48
CA PHE A 374 17.71 -0.98 19.66
C PHE A 374 17.28 0.40 19.14
N PRO A 375 17.45 1.45 19.95
CA PRO A 375 17.04 2.80 19.56
C PRO A 375 17.94 3.43 18.49
N ARG A 376 19.11 2.83 18.22
CA ARG A 376 20.02 3.24 17.16
C ARG A 376 19.55 2.69 15.81
N PRO A 377 19.61 3.48 14.72
CA PRO A 377 19.27 2.99 13.40
C PRO A 377 20.17 1.82 13.00
N VAL A 378 19.55 0.72 12.55
CA VAL A 378 20.25 -0.36 11.86
C VAL A 378 20.79 0.16 10.54
N GLU A 379 22.06 -0.11 10.28
CA GLU A 379 22.66 0.14 8.97
C GLU A 379 22.47 -1.06 8.04
N TYR A 380 22.80 -2.24 8.55
CA TYR A 380 22.59 -3.51 7.86
C TYR A 380 22.50 -4.67 8.86
N ALA A 381 21.97 -5.80 8.41
CA ALA A 381 21.99 -7.07 9.11
C ALA A 381 22.90 -8.05 8.37
N ALA A 382 23.71 -8.80 9.09
CA ALA A 382 24.74 -9.62 8.48
C ALA A 382 25.12 -10.85 9.29
N ILE A 383 25.68 -11.84 8.58
CA ILE A 383 26.27 -13.04 9.16
C ILE A 383 27.78 -12.78 9.25
N GLN A 384 28.27 -12.54 10.47
CA GLN A 384 29.67 -12.23 10.74
C GLN A 384 30.51 -13.51 10.71
N ILE A 385 31.53 -13.57 9.86
CA ILE A 385 32.35 -14.78 9.70
C ILE A 385 33.24 -14.99 10.92
N ALA A 386 33.18 -16.18 11.51
CA ALA A 386 33.91 -16.49 12.75
C ALA A 386 35.41 -16.78 12.52
N SER A 387 35.78 -17.28 11.33
CA SER A 387 37.14 -17.69 10.98
C SER A 387 37.63 -17.01 9.70
N PRO A 388 38.03 -15.73 9.76
CA PRO A 388 38.60 -14.99 8.63
C PRO A 388 39.76 -15.72 7.93
N GLU A 389 40.62 -16.38 8.70
CA GLU A 389 41.78 -17.13 8.21
C GLU A 389 41.38 -18.31 7.31
N ARG A 390 40.31 -19.04 7.68
CA ARG A 390 39.77 -20.14 6.88
C ARG A 390 39.16 -19.64 5.58
N LEU A 391 38.53 -18.46 5.62
CA LEU A 391 37.97 -17.83 4.43
C LEU A 391 39.07 -17.40 3.47
N LEU A 392 40.11 -16.72 3.96
CA LEU A 392 41.21 -16.22 3.14
C LEU A 392 42.02 -17.35 2.49
N ALA A 393 42.16 -18.49 3.16
CA ALA A 393 42.82 -19.67 2.59
C ALA A 393 42.12 -20.23 1.33
N LEU A 394 40.85 -19.88 1.10
CA LEU A 394 40.09 -20.29 -0.10
C LEU A 394 40.34 -19.37 -1.31
N VAL A 395 41.00 -18.22 -1.11
CA VAL A 395 41.17 -17.20 -2.14
C VAL A 395 42.55 -17.34 -2.78
N PRO A 396 42.63 -17.59 -4.10
CA PRO A 396 43.92 -17.64 -4.79
C PRO A 396 44.69 -16.31 -4.62
N PRO A 397 45.99 -16.31 -4.28
CA PRO A 397 46.75 -15.08 -4.06
C PRO A 397 46.72 -14.10 -5.24
N ALA A 398 46.78 -14.60 -6.47
CA ALA A 398 46.71 -13.78 -7.69
C ALA A 398 45.37 -13.02 -7.84
N MET A 399 44.30 -13.46 -7.17
CA MET A 399 43.02 -12.75 -7.16
C MET A 399 43.01 -11.58 -6.18
N LEU A 400 44.05 -11.38 -5.38
CA LEU A 400 44.19 -10.27 -4.44
C LEU A 400 45.16 -9.18 -4.94
N ASP A 401 45.86 -9.42 -6.05
CA ASP A 401 46.86 -8.50 -6.59
C ASP A 401 46.25 -7.12 -6.87
N GLY A 402 46.91 -6.07 -6.35
CA GLY A 402 46.48 -4.68 -6.52
C GLY A 402 45.25 -4.26 -5.70
N LYS A 403 44.82 -5.06 -4.73
CA LYS A 403 43.61 -4.80 -3.90
C LYS A 403 43.93 -4.79 -2.42
N GLU A 404 43.12 -4.06 -1.67
CA GLU A 404 43.13 -4.04 -0.21
C GLU A 404 42.14 -5.08 0.32
N VAL A 405 42.64 -6.02 1.14
CA VAL A 405 41.83 -7.04 1.80
C VAL A 405 41.01 -6.42 2.92
N GLN A 406 39.74 -6.80 3.04
CA GLN A 406 38.85 -6.31 4.09
C GLN A 406 39.33 -6.77 5.49
N ALA A 407 39.14 -5.91 6.49
CA ALA A 407 39.51 -6.22 7.88
C ALA A 407 38.49 -7.15 8.58
N ALA A 408 37.26 -7.20 8.07
CA ALA A 408 36.18 -8.03 8.59
C ALA A 408 35.34 -8.59 7.44
N PHE A 409 34.89 -9.82 7.60
CA PHE A 409 34.14 -10.54 6.58
C PHE A 409 32.75 -10.87 7.08
N HIS A 410 31.76 -10.63 6.23
CA HIS A 410 30.37 -10.91 6.55
C HIS A 410 29.54 -11.13 5.29
N VAL A 411 28.41 -11.80 5.43
CA VAL A 411 27.36 -11.84 4.41
C VAL A 411 26.29 -10.83 4.77
N THR A 412 26.11 -9.80 3.95
CA THR A 412 25.01 -8.84 4.15
C THR A 412 23.69 -9.48 3.75
N THR A 413 22.76 -9.59 4.71
CA THR A 413 21.42 -10.17 4.49
C THR A 413 20.36 -9.10 4.23
N LEU A 414 20.49 -7.93 4.86
CA LEU A 414 19.60 -6.78 4.68
C LEU A 414 20.43 -5.50 4.78
N PHE A 415 20.40 -4.66 3.76
CA PHE A 415 20.96 -3.32 3.81
C PHE A 415 19.84 -2.28 4.00
N VAL A 416 19.82 -1.62 5.15
CA VAL A 416 18.81 -0.59 5.48
C VAL A 416 19.30 0.79 5.05
N GLY A 417 20.58 1.06 5.25
CA GLY A 417 21.18 2.33 4.91
C GLY A 417 20.45 3.50 5.59
N ARG A 418 20.45 4.68 4.95
CA ARG A 418 19.71 5.87 5.44
C ARG A 418 18.22 5.82 5.09
N GLY A 419 17.74 4.72 4.52
CA GLY A 419 16.40 4.63 3.92
C GLY A 419 15.32 4.03 4.82
N GLY A 420 15.65 3.61 6.04
CA GLY A 420 14.72 2.88 6.91
C GLY A 420 14.41 1.47 6.39
N CYS A 421 13.85 0.61 7.24
CA CYS A 421 13.48 -0.74 6.81
C CYS A 421 12.18 -0.66 6.00
N ARG A 422 12.16 -1.30 4.82
CA ARG A 422 10.99 -1.31 3.92
C ARG A 422 10.16 -2.58 4.00
N ASP A 423 10.73 -3.64 4.58
CA ASP A 423 10.10 -4.95 4.76
C ASP A 423 10.12 -5.34 6.24
N PRO A 424 9.07 -5.01 7.01
CA PRO A 424 8.98 -5.36 8.42
C PRO A 424 8.90 -6.87 8.68
N VAL A 425 8.44 -7.68 7.72
CA VAL A 425 8.37 -9.14 7.85
C VAL A 425 9.78 -9.73 7.77
N LEU A 426 10.59 -9.29 6.82
CA LEU A 426 12.00 -9.68 6.75
C LEU A 426 12.72 -9.27 8.03
N LEU A 427 12.54 -8.03 8.52
CA LEU A 427 13.21 -7.60 9.74
C LEU A 427 12.83 -8.48 10.93
N GLN A 428 11.56 -8.83 11.12
CA GLN A 428 11.14 -9.72 12.20
C GLN A 428 11.83 -11.09 12.13
N ARG A 429 11.90 -11.72 10.95
CA ARG A 429 12.62 -12.99 10.77
C ARG A 429 14.11 -12.86 11.11
N LEU A 430 14.73 -11.75 10.72
CA LEU A 430 16.14 -11.48 11.02
C LEU A 430 16.36 -11.27 12.53
N VAL A 431 15.42 -10.64 13.23
CA VAL A 431 15.51 -10.46 14.69
C VAL A 431 15.54 -11.80 15.43
N GLU A 432 14.78 -12.79 14.96
CA GLU A 432 14.76 -14.14 15.53
C GLU A 432 16.08 -14.88 15.36
N LEU A 433 16.87 -14.54 14.34
CA LEU A 433 18.17 -15.17 14.08
C LEU A 433 19.32 -14.56 14.89
N ARG A 434 19.10 -13.46 15.62
CA ARG A 434 20.18 -12.77 16.33
C ARG A 434 20.93 -13.68 17.30
N GLY A 435 22.25 -13.73 17.13
CA GLY A 435 23.15 -14.58 17.91
C GLY A 435 23.18 -16.05 17.46
N THR A 436 22.39 -16.43 16.46
CA THR A 436 22.35 -17.80 15.94
C THR A 436 23.57 -18.06 15.05
N PRO A 437 24.30 -19.18 15.24
CA PRO A 437 25.32 -19.61 14.31
C PRO A 437 24.69 -20.12 13.01
N ILE A 438 25.18 -19.65 11.88
CA ILE A 438 24.73 -20.04 10.54
C ILE A 438 25.91 -20.61 9.78
N GLN A 439 25.73 -21.80 9.22
CA GLN A 439 26.68 -22.41 8.30
C GLN A 439 26.38 -21.91 6.88
N LEU A 440 27.40 -21.38 6.22
CA LEU A 440 27.33 -20.82 4.88
C LEU A 440 28.04 -21.74 3.90
N THR A 441 27.37 -22.09 2.81
CA THR A 441 27.97 -22.88 1.72
C THR A 441 28.56 -21.94 0.68
N LEU A 442 29.86 -22.08 0.42
CA LEU A 442 30.62 -21.26 -0.52
C LEU A 442 30.74 -21.99 -1.85
N THR A 443 30.57 -21.27 -2.96
CA THR A 443 30.48 -21.88 -4.31
C THR A 443 31.67 -21.52 -5.20
N CYS A 444 32.07 -20.26 -5.23
CA CYS A 444 33.22 -19.81 -6.00
C CYS A 444 33.80 -18.50 -5.46
N VAL A 445 35.06 -18.26 -5.82
CA VAL A 445 35.72 -16.95 -5.72
C VAL A 445 35.59 -16.29 -7.10
N VAL A 446 35.17 -15.03 -7.11
CA VAL A 446 35.08 -14.21 -8.32
C VAL A 446 35.93 -12.96 -8.13
N SER A 447 36.70 -12.61 -9.16
CA SER A 447 37.67 -11.52 -9.09
C SER A 447 37.82 -10.83 -10.45
N ASP A 448 37.99 -9.51 -10.44
CA ASP A 448 38.45 -8.71 -11.58
C ASP A 448 39.49 -7.67 -11.10
N ALA A 449 39.85 -6.66 -11.89
CA ALA A 449 40.81 -5.63 -11.44
C ALA A 449 40.30 -4.75 -10.28
N ARG A 450 39.00 -4.71 -10.02
CA ARG A 450 38.34 -3.78 -9.08
C ARG A 450 37.98 -4.44 -7.75
N GLY A 451 37.67 -5.73 -7.73
CA GLY A 451 37.24 -6.41 -6.52
C GLY A 451 37.40 -7.93 -6.55
N THR A 452 37.25 -8.52 -5.36
CA THR A 452 37.23 -9.97 -5.12
C THR A 452 36.14 -10.29 -4.12
N ALA A 453 35.28 -11.25 -4.46
CA ALA A 453 34.19 -11.71 -3.61
C ALA A 453 34.04 -13.23 -3.65
N ILE A 454 33.50 -13.80 -2.59
CA ILE A 454 33.12 -15.21 -2.52
C ILE A 454 31.60 -15.31 -2.60
N ALA A 455 31.10 -16.06 -3.57
CA ALA A 455 29.68 -16.32 -3.73
C ALA A 455 29.18 -17.34 -2.69
N VAL A 456 28.09 -17.00 -2.03
CA VAL A 456 27.44 -17.82 -1.00
C VAL A 456 26.13 -18.35 -1.57
N ARG A 457 25.93 -19.66 -1.50
CA ARG A 457 24.66 -20.27 -1.88
C ARG A 457 23.60 -19.91 -0.84
N ASN A 458 22.42 -19.49 -1.31
CA ASN A 458 21.23 -19.36 -0.48
C ASN A 458 19.99 -19.84 -1.25
N GLU A 459 19.66 -21.11 -1.11
CA GLU A 459 18.44 -21.78 -1.55
C GLU A 459 17.31 -21.66 -0.51
N GLY A 460 17.39 -20.64 0.37
CA GLY A 460 16.44 -20.41 1.45
C GLY A 460 16.94 -20.86 2.83
N GLU A 461 18.23 -21.20 2.97
CA GLU A 461 18.82 -21.55 4.26
C GLU A 461 18.79 -20.39 5.26
N PHE A 462 18.80 -19.14 4.78
CA PHE A 462 18.61 -17.96 5.63
C PHE A 462 17.85 -16.83 4.91
N PRO A 463 17.09 -15.99 5.65
CA PRO A 463 16.44 -14.82 5.08
C PRO A 463 17.48 -13.84 4.53
N CYS A 464 17.39 -13.50 3.25
CA CYS A 464 18.30 -12.56 2.59
C CYS A 464 17.54 -11.73 1.56
N GLN A 465 17.71 -10.41 1.58
CA GLN A 465 17.23 -9.49 0.56
C GLN A 465 18.21 -9.38 -0.61
N ASN A 466 19.50 -9.61 -0.37
CA ASN A 466 20.51 -9.50 -1.41
C ASN A 466 20.32 -10.66 -2.42
N ALA A 467 20.12 -10.31 -3.69
CA ALA A 467 19.97 -11.26 -4.79
C ALA A 467 21.21 -12.13 -5.00
N HIS A 468 22.40 -11.59 -4.67
CA HIS A 468 23.67 -12.30 -4.75
C HIS A 468 24.30 -12.34 -3.35
N PRO A 469 23.92 -13.28 -2.46
CA PRO A 469 24.57 -13.43 -1.17
C PRO A 469 26.07 -13.69 -1.35
N HIS A 470 26.90 -12.87 -0.72
CA HIS A 470 28.33 -12.92 -0.93
C HIS A 470 29.12 -12.41 0.27
N ILE A 471 30.41 -12.70 0.25
CA ILE A 471 31.39 -12.13 1.17
C ILE A 471 32.37 -11.30 0.32
N THR A 472 32.42 -9.99 0.56
CA THR A 472 33.44 -9.13 -0.05
C THR A 472 34.78 -9.41 0.59
N VAL A 473 35.77 -9.79 -0.22
CA VAL A 473 37.12 -10.15 0.26
C VAL A 473 38.08 -8.98 0.14
N ALA A 474 38.15 -8.35 -1.03
CA ALA A 474 39.11 -7.29 -1.30
C ALA A 474 38.59 -6.32 -2.37
N ASN A 475 39.03 -5.07 -2.33
CA ASN A 475 38.69 -4.04 -3.30
C ASN A 475 39.93 -3.23 -3.69
N ALA A 476 39.98 -2.78 -4.94
CA ALA A 476 40.97 -1.78 -5.35
C ALA A 476 40.70 -0.45 -4.63
N GLN A 477 41.74 0.38 -4.49
CA GLN A 477 41.63 1.65 -3.80
C GLN A 477 40.52 2.53 -4.40
N GLY A 478 39.62 3.03 -3.55
CA GLY A 478 38.48 3.85 -3.97
C GLY A 478 37.25 3.08 -4.50
N VAL A 479 37.31 1.75 -4.60
CA VAL A 479 36.16 0.90 -4.98
C VAL A 479 35.38 0.48 -3.73
N PRO A 480 34.07 0.77 -3.64
CA PRO A 480 33.27 0.39 -2.47
C PRO A 480 32.95 -1.11 -2.45
N ALA A 481 32.78 -1.68 -1.26
CA ALA A 481 32.38 -3.08 -1.08
C ALA A 481 31.04 -3.44 -1.75
N ALA A 482 30.17 -2.44 -2.02
CA ALA A 482 28.93 -2.63 -2.76
C ALA A 482 29.13 -3.15 -4.20
N TYR A 483 30.33 -2.92 -4.77
CA TYR A 483 30.72 -3.39 -6.10
C TYR A 483 30.63 -4.92 -6.24
N SER A 484 30.79 -5.67 -5.16
CA SER A 484 30.69 -7.14 -5.18
C SER A 484 29.34 -7.65 -5.69
N ASN A 485 28.25 -6.85 -5.58
CA ASN A 485 26.98 -7.18 -6.22
C ASN A 485 27.07 -7.13 -7.74
N GLU A 486 27.71 -6.09 -8.29
CA GLU A 486 27.93 -5.96 -9.73
C GLU A 486 28.88 -7.04 -10.24
N LEU A 487 29.92 -7.40 -9.46
CA LEU A 487 30.89 -8.43 -9.81
C LEU A 487 30.25 -9.83 -9.92
N LEU A 488 29.22 -10.10 -9.12
CA LEU A 488 28.52 -11.38 -9.05
C LEU A 488 27.23 -11.42 -9.87
N ASP A 489 26.88 -10.32 -10.54
CA ASP A 489 25.73 -10.27 -11.43
C ASP A 489 25.91 -11.26 -12.60
N ASP A 490 24.86 -12.03 -12.88
CA ASP A 490 24.85 -13.01 -13.96
C ASP A 490 24.94 -12.33 -15.34
N ALA A 491 24.53 -11.05 -15.46
CA ALA A 491 24.72 -10.26 -16.67
C ALA A 491 26.21 -10.07 -17.03
N ARG A 492 27.12 -10.32 -16.08
CA ARG A 492 28.59 -10.29 -16.28
C ARG A 492 29.22 -11.68 -16.24
N ALA A 493 28.44 -12.74 -16.45
CA ALA A 493 28.98 -14.10 -16.48
C ALA A 493 30.05 -14.28 -17.58
N ASP A 494 29.84 -13.64 -18.74
CA ASP A 494 30.72 -13.76 -19.92
C ASP A 494 31.79 -12.66 -20.01
N ASP A 495 31.95 -11.84 -18.95
CA ASP A 495 32.95 -10.77 -18.93
C ASP A 495 34.37 -11.37 -18.92
N PRO A 496 35.20 -11.16 -19.96
CA PRO A 496 36.53 -11.76 -20.05
C PRO A 496 37.51 -11.21 -19.00
N SER A 497 37.19 -10.07 -18.37
CA SER A 497 37.99 -9.50 -17.28
C SER A 497 37.73 -10.16 -15.93
N ARG A 498 36.69 -11.02 -15.85
CA ARG A 498 36.28 -11.73 -14.65
C ARG A 498 36.92 -13.11 -14.60
N THR A 499 37.67 -13.36 -13.53
CA THR A 499 38.22 -14.67 -13.21
C THR A 499 37.35 -15.35 -12.16
N VAL A 500 37.04 -16.63 -12.38
CA VAL A 500 36.23 -17.44 -11.45
C VAL A 500 37.01 -18.68 -11.03
N ALA A 501 37.21 -18.86 -9.73
CA ALA A 501 37.77 -20.08 -9.15
C ALA A 501 36.67 -20.84 -8.42
N ARG A 502 36.32 -22.03 -8.92
CA ARG A 502 35.30 -22.89 -8.31
C ARG A 502 35.86 -23.50 -7.02
N LEU A 503 35.05 -23.46 -5.96
CA LEU A 503 35.38 -24.13 -4.71
C LEU A 503 34.88 -25.58 -4.73
N PRO A 504 35.54 -26.51 -4.00
CA PRO A 504 35.05 -27.87 -3.85
C PRO A 504 33.62 -27.90 -3.31
N ALA A 505 32.85 -28.91 -3.75
CA ALA A 505 31.49 -29.08 -3.26
C ALA A 505 31.49 -29.28 -1.72
N GLY A 506 30.55 -28.63 -1.04
CA GLY A 506 30.46 -28.68 0.43
C GLY A 506 31.46 -27.80 1.18
N THR A 507 32.17 -26.89 0.50
CA THR A 507 33.00 -25.89 1.19
C THR A 507 32.12 -25.00 2.05
N CYS A 508 32.33 -25.01 3.36
CA CYS A 508 31.50 -24.28 4.31
C CYS A 508 32.34 -23.44 5.27
N VAL A 509 31.78 -22.30 5.66
CA VAL A 509 32.26 -21.46 6.77
C VAL A 509 31.11 -21.18 7.73
N CYS A 510 31.43 -20.95 9.00
CA CYS A 510 30.42 -20.57 9.99
C CYS A 510 30.51 -19.07 10.28
N GLY A 511 29.35 -18.48 10.53
CA GLY A 511 29.27 -17.13 11.06
C GLY A 511 28.11 -16.98 12.04
N THR A 512 28.06 -15.84 12.72
CA THR A 512 26.99 -15.52 13.67
C THR A 512 26.17 -14.37 13.13
N PHE A 513 24.85 -14.50 13.15
CA PHE A 513 23.96 -13.43 12.70
C PHE A 513 23.87 -12.30 13.72
N ASP A 514 24.08 -11.05 13.29
CA ASP A 514 23.82 -9.86 14.11
C ASP A 514 23.47 -8.62 13.26
N PHE A 515 23.01 -7.57 13.94
CA PHE A 515 22.75 -6.27 13.36
C PHE A 515 23.93 -5.32 13.57
N VAL A 516 24.26 -4.57 12.53
CA VAL A 516 25.21 -3.47 12.62
C VAL A 516 24.44 -2.16 12.70
N PHE A 517 24.74 -1.40 13.74
CA PHE A 517 24.08 -0.13 14.08
C PHE A 517 24.98 1.04 13.76
N ARG A 518 24.36 2.17 13.44
CA ARG A 518 25.06 3.46 13.27
C ARG A 518 25.38 4.16 14.58
#